data_AF-A0A382HF89-F1
#
_entry.id   AF-A0A382HF89-F1
#
_cell.length_a   1.000
_cell.length_b   1.000
_cell.length_c   1.000
_cell.angle_alpha   90.00
_cell.angle_beta   90.00
_cell.angle_gamma   90.00
#
_symmetry.space_group_name_H-M   'P 1'
#
loop_
_entity.id
_entity.type
_entity.pdbx_description
1 polymer ?
#
loop_
_entity_poly.entity_id
_entity_poly.type
_entity_poly.pdbx_seq_one_letter_code
_entity_poly.pdbx_strand_id
1 'polypeptide(L)'
;MHWKLIEPTTTELPPGIKIMMGRNDELPINAWAAIIDPANPDVDLDVVVSEDLDRRETLTQFSENKKARLVVNGGYFLMDKNPTEHVGLLYVNNRTVAPATRSVLRNNERYYTARGALGFLDDGGIDIAWVTSRNDSLFNFAEPIENQPEKPVNSFDFSTAENWEVDDALHAGPVLMHKGKIRVTADEEVFFGST
;
A
#
# COMPACT_ATOMS: atom_id res chain seq x y z
N MET A 1 -14.01 4.95 19.15
CA MET A 1 -14.51 3.92 18.22
C MET A 1 -14.93 2.71 19.04
N HIS A 2 -16.15 2.22 18.87
CA HIS A 2 -16.63 0.99 19.51
C HIS A 2 -16.66 -0.15 18.48
N TRP A 3 -15.77 -1.12 18.64
CA TRP A 3 -15.59 -2.24 17.71
C TRP A 3 -16.38 -3.48 18.14
N LYS A 4 -16.96 -4.19 17.17
CA LYS A 4 -17.67 -5.47 17.36
C LYS A 4 -17.27 -6.45 16.26
N LEU A 5 -17.12 -7.72 16.62
CA LEU A 5 -16.95 -8.80 15.63
C LEU A 5 -18.25 -8.98 14.84
N ILE A 6 -18.14 -9.19 13.54
CA ILE A 6 -19.25 -9.55 12.66
C ILE A 6 -19.30 -11.07 12.60
N GLU A 7 -20.40 -11.66 13.08
CA GLU A 7 -20.71 -13.07 12.86
C GLU A 7 -21.25 -13.25 11.43
N PRO A 8 -20.61 -14.05 10.56
CA PRO A 8 -21.06 -14.22 9.18
C PRO A 8 -22.46 -14.85 9.15
N THR A 9 -23.40 -14.23 8.44
CA THR A 9 -24.79 -14.72 8.37
C THR A 9 -25.09 -15.58 7.15
N THR A 10 -24.23 -15.59 6.12
CA THR A 10 -24.51 -16.27 4.83
C THR A 10 -23.33 -17.01 4.22
N THR A 11 -22.09 -16.76 4.64
CA THR A 11 -20.91 -17.49 4.15
C THR A 11 -19.87 -17.51 5.27
N GLU A 12 -19.48 -18.71 5.71
CA GLU A 12 -18.40 -18.84 6.69
C GLU A 12 -17.10 -18.33 6.06
N LEU A 13 -16.46 -17.38 6.73
CA LEU A 13 -15.09 -16.98 6.42
C LEU A 13 -14.14 -18.07 6.94
N PRO A 14 -12.99 -18.30 6.29
CA PRO A 14 -12.02 -19.26 6.79
C PRO A 14 -11.53 -18.85 8.20
N PRO A 15 -11.11 -19.80 9.06
CA PRO A 15 -10.71 -19.54 10.44
C PRO A 15 -9.63 -18.45 10.66
N GLY A 16 -8.86 -18.14 9.62
CA GLY A 16 -7.84 -17.08 9.62
C GLY A 16 -8.35 -15.67 9.28
N ILE A 17 -9.64 -15.48 8.97
CA ILE A 17 -10.19 -14.17 8.61
C ILE A 17 -11.32 -13.80 9.58
N LYS A 18 -11.21 -12.63 10.21
CA LYS A 18 -12.22 -12.05 11.08
C LYS A 18 -12.56 -10.64 10.63
N ILE A 19 -13.84 -10.28 10.59
CA ILE A 19 -14.27 -8.93 10.25
C ILE A 19 -14.84 -8.24 11.48
N MET A 20 -14.43 -7.01 11.72
CA MET A 20 -14.96 -6.14 12.76
C MET A 20 -15.65 -4.93 12.13
N MET A 21 -16.73 -4.48 12.76
CA MET A 21 -17.38 -3.20 12.46
C MET A 21 -17.20 -2.26 13.64
N GLY A 22 -16.89 -1.00 13.34
CA GLY A 22 -16.70 0.07 14.31
C GLY A 22 -17.63 1.24 14.04
N ARG A 23 -18.22 1.79 15.09
CA ARG A 23 -18.92 3.09 15.05
C ARG A 23 -18.21 4.08 15.97
N ASN A 24 -18.01 5.30 15.48
CA ASN A 24 -17.70 6.46 16.30
C ASN A 24 -18.93 7.38 16.28
N ASP A 25 -19.47 7.71 17.45
CA ASP A 25 -20.64 8.57 17.56
C ASP A 25 -20.28 10.06 17.76
N GLU A 26 -19.06 10.35 18.23
CA GLU A 26 -18.53 11.72 18.34
C GLU A 26 -18.17 12.27 16.96
N LEU A 27 -17.46 11.47 16.18
CA LEU A 27 -17.23 11.70 14.75
C LEU A 27 -18.05 10.66 14.02
N PRO A 28 -19.19 11.00 13.39
CA PRO A 28 -20.21 10.05 12.93
C PRO A 28 -19.75 9.16 11.77
N ILE A 29 -18.73 8.33 12.00
CA ILE A 29 -18.01 7.50 11.05
C ILE A 29 -18.28 6.03 11.37
N ASN A 30 -18.51 5.25 10.31
CA ASN A 30 -18.50 3.80 10.35
C ASN A 30 -17.20 3.30 9.74
N ALA A 31 -16.60 2.30 10.35
CA ALA A 31 -15.38 1.66 9.86
C ALA A 31 -15.52 0.15 9.89
N TRP A 32 -14.78 -0.52 9.01
CA TRP A 32 -14.63 -1.97 9.00
C TRP A 32 -13.15 -2.28 9.09
N ALA A 33 -12.81 -3.37 9.77
CA ALA A 33 -11.46 -3.88 9.86
C ALA A 33 -11.48 -5.39 9.60
N ALA A 34 -10.59 -5.85 8.74
CA ALA A 34 -10.30 -7.26 8.59
C ALA A 34 -9.05 -7.59 9.43
N ILE A 35 -9.15 -8.61 10.26
CA ILE A 35 -8.02 -9.21 10.96
C ILE A 35 -7.74 -10.52 10.24
N ILE A 36 -6.54 -10.61 9.65
CA ILE A 36 -6.13 -11.73 8.82
C ILE A 36 -4.90 -12.36 9.48
N ASP A 37 -4.94 -13.68 9.63
CA ASP A 37 -3.79 -14.50 10.01
C ASP A 37 -3.11 -15.04 8.74
N PRO A 38 -2.01 -14.43 8.27
CA PRO A 38 -1.33 -14.85 7.06
C PRO A 38 -0.62 -16.20 7.21
N ALA A 39 -0.41 -16.69 8.44
CA ALA A 39 0.18 -18.01 8.67
C ALA A 39 -0.84 -19.15 8.57
N ASN A 40 -2.13 -18.82 8.44
CA ASN A 40 -3.18 -19.82 8.29
C ASN A 40 -3.16 -20.38 6.86
N PRO A 41 -3.06 -21.71 6.66
CA PRO A 41 -2.96 -22.31 5.33
C PRO A 41 -4.22 -22.17 4.47
N ASP A 42 -5.36 -21.78 5.06
CA ASP A 42 -6.61 -21.51 4.35
C ASP A 42 -6.74 -20.03 3.93
N VAL A 43 -5.70 -19.22 4.14
CA VAL A 43 -5.65 -17.81 3.80
C VAL A 43 -4.56 -17.59 2.75
N ASP A 44 -4.94 -16.88 1.69
CA ASP A 44 -4.04 -16.40 0.65
C ASP A 44 -4.15 -14.88 0.53
N LEU A 45 -3.04 -14.22 0.24
CA LEU A 45 -2.93 -12.76 0.20
C LEU A 45 -2.18 -12.31 -1.04
N ASP A 46 -2.91 -11.70 -1.97
CA ASP A 46 -2.37 -11.28 -3.26
C ASP A 46 -2.51 -9.77 -3.47
N VAL A 47 -1.56 -9.18 -4.18
CA VAL A 47 -1.75 -7.88 -4.84
C VAL A 47 -2.24 -8.12 -6.26
N VAL A 48 -3.52 -7.83 -6.50
CA VAL A 48 -4.13 -7.99 -7.82
C VAL A 48 -4.15 -6.68 -8.60
N VAL A 49 -3.92 -6.77 -9.91
CA VAL A 49 -4.02 -5.67 -10.87
C VAL A 49 -5.08 -5.99 -11.92
N SER A 50 -5.70 -4.96 -12.47
CA SER A 50 -6.72 -5.13 -13.50
C SER A 50 -6.13 -5.69 -14.80
N GLU A 51 -6.86 -6.63 -15.41
CA GLU A 51 -6.52 -7.24 -16.69
C GLU A 51 -7.24 -6.57 -17.88
N ASP A 52 -8.16 -5.62 -17.60
CA ASP A 52 -8.92 -4.90 -18.61
C ASP A 52 -8.05 -3.93 -19.42
N LEU A 53 -8.44 -3.68 -20.67
CA LEU A 53 -7.69 -2.80 -21.58
C LEU A 53 -7.56 -1.37 -21.05
N ASP A 54 -8.56 -0.88 -20.30
CA ASP A 54 -8.53 0.44 -19.66
C ASP A 54 -7.87 0.42 -18.27
N ARG A 55 -7.47 -0.77 -17.79
CA ARG A 55 -6.83 -1.08 -16.51
C ARG A 55 -7.69 -0.75 -15.30
N ARG A 56 -9.01 -0.88 -15.41
CA ARG A 56 -9.96 -0.57 -14.33
C ARG A 56 -10.92 -1.71 -14.09
N GLU A 57 -10.96 -2.20 -12.86
CA GLU A 57 -11.98 -3.11 -12.38
C GLU A 57 -12.52 -2.63 -11.03
N THR A 58 -13.81 -2.83 -10.81
CA THR A 58 -14.44 -2.62 -9.51
C THR A 58 -14.07 -3.73 -8.53
N LEU A 59 -14.20 -3.49 -7.23
CA LEU A 59 -13.97 -4.52 -6.20
C LEU A 59 -14.87 -5.75 -6.40
N THR A 60 -16.10 -5.55 -6.90
CA THR A 60 -17.01 -6.65 -7.24
C THR A 60 -16.45 -7.51 -8.38
N GLN A 61 -15.94 -6.89 -9.45
CA GLN A 61 -15.30 -7.60 -10.55
C GLN A 61 -14.06 -8.37 -10.08
N PHE A 62 -13.18 -7.73 -9.30
CA PHE A 62 -12.02 -8.42 -8.71
C PHE A 62 -12.43 -9.61 -7.85
N SER A 63 -13.45 -9.43 -6.99
CA SER A 63 -13.97 -10.49 -6.14
C SER A 63 -14.50 -11.67 -6.95
N GLU A 64 -15.28 -11.41 -7.99
CA GLU A 64 -15.83 -12.45 -8.88
C GLU A 64 -14.75 -13.16 -9.70
N ASN A 65 -13.87 -12.38 -10.34
CA ASN A 65 -12.83 -12.87 -11.25
C ASN A 65 -11.77 -13.70 -10.51
N LYS A 66 -11.36 -13.23 -9.31
CA LYS A 66 -10.34 -13.89 -8.48
C LYS A 66 -10.95 -14.85 -7.44
N LYS A 67 -12.28 -14.91 -7.35
CA LYS A 67 -13.03 -15.67 -6.32
C LYS A 67 -12.60 -15.32 -4.89
N ALA A 68 -12.24 -14.05 -4.68
CA ALA A 68 -11.71 -13.56 -3.41
C ALA A 68 -12.81 -13.44 -2.36
N ARG A 69 -12.48 -13.72 -1.10
CA ARG A 69 -13.42 -13.56 0.04
C ARG A 69 -13.46 -12.13 0.58
N LEU A 70 -12.36 -11.40 0.41
CA LEU A 70 -12.20 -10.02 0.81
C LEU A 70 -11.39 -9.31 -0.27
N VAL A 71 -11.81 -8.12 -0.67
CA VAL A 71 -11.08 -7.24 -1.58
C VAL A 71 -11.18 -5.82 -1.06
N VAL A 72 -10.05 -5.11 -1.06
CA VAL A 72 -9.97 -3.69 -0.73
C VAL A 72 -9.23 -2.97 -1.85
N ASN A 73 -9.53 -1.69 -2.05
CA ASN A 73 -8.74 -0.89 -2.98
C ASN A 73 -7.32 -0.71 -2.41
N GLY A 74 -6.32 -0.79 -3.30
CA GLY A 74 -4.91 -0.60 -2.97
C GLY A 74 -4.41 0.82 -3.25
N GLY A 75 -3.37 0.90 -4.09
CA GLY A 75 -2.67 2.14 -4.42
C GLY A 75 -3.49 3.18 -5.18
N TYR A 76 -2.85 4.31 -5.46
CA TYR A 76 -3.45 5.45 -6.14
C TYR A 76 -3.32 5.32 -7.67
N PHE A 77 -4.23 5.95 -8.42
CA PHE A 77 -4.24 5.91 -9.88
C PHE A 77 -4.85 7.19 -10.48
N LEU A 78 -4.45 7.52 -11.72
CA LEU A 78 -4.92 8.68 -12.48
C LEU A 78 -6.10 8.29 -13.37
N MET A 79 -7.31 8.62 -12.91
CA MET A 79 -8.57 8.27 -13.61
C MET A 79 -8.83 9.08 -14.89
N ASP A 80 -8.14 10.19 -15.09
CA ASP A 80 -8.23 11.04 -16.28
C ASP A 80 -7.37 10.53 -17.45
N LYS A 81 -6.61 9.45 -17.25
CA LYS A 81 -5.84 8.75 -18.30
C LYS A 81 -6.63 7.58 -18.88
N ASN A 82 -6.40 7.29 -20.16
CA ASN A 82 -6.96 6.12 -20.84
C ASN A 82 -5.88 5.40 -21.67
N PRO A 83 -5.40 4.20 -21.27
CA PRO A 83 -5.77 3.49 -20.04
C PRO A 83 -5.38 4.25 -18.77
N THR A 84 -5.97 3.90 -17.63
CA THR A 84 -5.59 4.52 -16.35
C THR A 84 -4.12 4.21 -16.00
N GLU A 85 -3.51 5.09 -15.20
CA GLU A 85 -2.10 5.00 -14.83
C GLU A 85 -1.97 4.89 -13.30
N HIS A 86 -1.28 3.86 -12.81
CA HIS A 86 -0.98 3.69 -11.39
C HIS A 86 0.02 4.76 -10.92
N VAL A 87 -0.14 5.25 -9.70
CA VAL A 87 0.73 6.26 -9.09
C VAL A 87 1.59 5.61 -8.02
N GLY A 88 2.90 5.56 -8.26
CA GLY A 88 3.85 4.90 -7.38
C GLY A 88 4.01 3.42 -7.68
N LEU A 89 4.69 2.73 -6.77
CA LEU A 89 5.06 1.33 -6.93
C LEU A 89 3.81 0.45 -7.04
N LEU A 90 3.76 -0.35 -8.09
CA LEU A 90 2.94 -1.54 -8.22
C LEU A 90 3.83 -2.66 -8.73
N TYR A 91 4.06 -3.65 -7.90
CA TYR A 91 4.93 -4.79 -8.15
C TYR A 91 4.12 -6.05 -7.88
N VAL A 92 4.01 -6.91 -8.89
CA VAL A 92 3.09 -8.07 -8.85
C VAL A 92 3.77 -9.27 -9.50
N ASN A 93 3.74 -10.43 -8.84
CA ASN A 93 4.37 -11.67 -9.29
C ASN A 93 5.84 -11.47 -9.70
N ASN A 94 6.66 -10.91 -8.81
CA ASN A 94 8.08 -10.64 -9.05
C ASN A 94 8.35 -9.72 -10.26
N ARG A 95 7.40 -8.83 -10.61
CA ARG A 95 7.52 -7.93 -11.77
C ARG A 95 7.03 -6.53 -11.46
N THR A 96 7.79 -5.54 -11.94
CA THR A 96 7.35 -4.14 -11.90
C THR A 96 6.24 -3.91 -12.91
N VAL A 97 5.03 -3.63 -12.42
CA VAL A 97 3.90 -3.14 -13.24
C VAL A 97 3.97 -1.61 -13.36
N ALA A 98 4.26 -0.92 -12.25
CA ALA A 98 4.54 0.51 -12.21
C ALA A 98 5.71 0.79 -11.25
N PRO A 99 6.72 1.59 -11.67
CA PRO A 99 7.87 1.87 -10.82
C PRO A 99 7.52 2.80 -9.65
N ALA A 100 8.30 2.73 -8.58
CA ALA A 100 8.18 3.65 -7.46
C ALA A 100 8.35 5.12 -7.91
N THR A 101 7.55 6.02 -7.34
CA THR A 101 7.67 7.46 -7.55
C THR A 101 8.97 7.96 -6.94
N ARG A 102 10.01 8.15 -7.76
CA ARG A 102 11.34 8.56 -7.28
C ARG A 102 11.41 9.98 -6.75
N SER A 103 10.59 10.87 -7.30
CA SER A 103 10.55 12.28 -6.88
C SER A 103 9.22 12.91 -7.22
N VAL A 104 8.89 13.98 -6.50
CA VAL A 104 7.74 14.84 -6.80
C VAL A 104 8.18 16.30 -6.84
N LEU A 105 7.44 17.12 -7.58
CA LEU A 105 7.62 18.57 -7.57
C LEU A 105 6.64 19.22 -6.59
N ARG A 106 7.14 20.14 -5.78
CA ARG A 106 6.36 20.99 -4.87
C ARG A 106 6.95 22.39 -4.91
N ASN A 107 6.12 23.40 -5.20
CA ASN A 107 6.57 24.80 -5.29
C ASN A 107 7.82 24.99 -6.18
N ASN A 108 7.87 24.31 -7.33
CA ASN A 108 9.00 24.27 -8.26
C ASN A 108 10.32 23.66 -7.71
N GLU A 109 10.30 23.06 -6.53
CA GLU A 109 11.41 22.29 -5.98
C GLU A 109 11.16 20.79 -6.14
N ARG A 110 12.24 20.03 -6.35
CA ARG A 110 12.18 18.58 -6.49
C ARG A 110 12.51 17.91 -5.16
N TYR A 111 11.59 17.07 -4.71
CA TYR A 111 11.75 16.25 -3.51
C TYR A 111 11.94 14.80 -3.95
N TYR A 112 13.10 14.21 -3.64
CA TYR A 112 13.28 12.76 -3.80
C TYR A 112 12.58 12.05 -2.65
N THR A 113 11.76 11.06 -2.97
CA THR A 113 10.88 10.43 -1.98
C THR A 113 10.91 8.91 -2.10
N ALA A 114 11.04 8.24 -0.97
CA ALA A 114 10.76 6.83 -0.83
C ALA A 114 9.47 6.73 -0.02
N ARG A 115 8.38 6.32 -0.67
CA ARG A 115 7.06 6.24 -0.04
C ARG A 115 6.86 4.88 0.62
N GLY A 116 6.02 4.87 1.65
CA GLY A 116 5.55 3.68 2.32
C GLY A 116 4.93 2.70 1.33
N ALA A 117 5.44 1.49 1.34
CA ALA A 117 4.93 0.34 0.60
C ALA A 117 4.46 -0.74 1.57
N LEU A 118 3.39 -1.44 1.21
CA LEU A 118 3.07 -2.75 1.76
C LEU A 118 3.67 -3.79 0.82
N GLY A 119 4.45 -4.73 1.35
CA GLY A 119 5.07 -5.83 0.59
C GLY A 119 4.75 -7.19 1.19
N PHE A 120 4.70 -8.19 0.33
CA PHE A 120 4.50 -9.59 0.66
C PHE A 120 5.75 -10.38 0.24
N LEU A 121 6.34 -11.10 1.18
CA LEU A 121 7.58 -11.85 1.02
C LEU A 121 7.29 -13.27 0.50
N ASP A 122 8.26 -13.88 -0.17
CA ASP A 122 8.18 -15.26 -0.70
C ASP A 122 7.88 -16.31 0.39
N ASP A 123 8.20 -16.02 1.66
CA ASP A 123 7.97 -16.90 2.80
C ASP A 123 6.60 -16.68 3.49
N GLY A 124 5.74 -15.84 2.89
CA GLY A 124 4.44 -15.45 3.44
C GLY A 124 4.51 -14.32 4.46
N GLY A 125 5.69 -13.75 4.71
CA GLY A 125 5.85 -12.58 5.55
C GLY A 125 5.26 -11.31 4.93
N ILE A 126 4.92 -10.34 5.77
CA ILE A 126 4.39 -9.03 5.36
C ILE A 126 5.31 -7.95 5.90
N ASP A 127 5.69 -7.00 5.06
CA ASP A 127 6.57 -5.89 5.43
C ASP A 127 5.96 -4.52 5.07
N ILE A 128 6.31 -3.50 5.85
CA ILE A 128 6.02 -2.10 5.57
C ILE A 128 7.34 -1.33 5.60
N ALA A 129 7.73 -0.79 4.45
CA ALA A 129 9.00 -0.11 4.27
C ALA A 129 8.88 1.16 3.43
N TRP A 130 9.88 2.03 3.49
CA TRP A 130 10.00 3.19 2.58
C TRP A 130 10.79 2.80 1.36
N VAL A 131 10.14 2.77 0.20
CA VAL A 131 10.66 2.06 -0.98
C VAL A 131 10.82 2.98 -2.19
N THR A 132 11.92 2.80 -2.90
CA THR A 132 12.18 3.35 -4.24
C THR A 132 12.61 2.22 -5.19
N SER A 133 12.69 2.49 -6.48
CA SER A 133 13.15 1.51 -7.48
C SER A 133 14.30 2.06 -8.32
N ARG A 134 15.28 1.22 -8.65
CA ARG A 134 16.43 1.55 -9.51
C ARG A 134 16.84 0.33 -10.32
N ASN A 135 16.88 0.46 -11.65
CA ASN A 135 17.29 -0.59 -12.59
C ASN A 135 16.56 -1.91 -12.35
N ASP A 136 15.22 -1.87 -12.30
CA ASP A 136 14.32 -3.00 -12.05
C ASP A 136 14.42 -3.66 -10.66
N SER A 137 15.34 -3.20 -9.81
CA SER A 137 15.41 -3.60 -8.39
C SER A 137 14.66 -2.63 -7.49
N LEU A 138 14.07 -3.17 -6.42
CA LEU A 138 13.46 -2.40 -5.34
C LEU A 138 14.45 -2.21 -4.21
N PHE A 139 14.44 -1.02 -3.62
CA PHE A 139 15.30 -0.66 -2.50
C PHE A 139 14.46 -0.08 -1.38
N ASN A 140 14.67 -0.56 -0.15
CA ASN A 140 14.07 0.00 1.04
C ASN A 140 15.09 0.81 1.87
N PHE A 141 14.56 1.74 2.66
CA PHE A 141 15.32 2.48 3.66
C PHE A 141 14.81 2.12 5.06
N ALA A 142 15.73 2.03 6.02
CA ALA A 142 15.40 1.70 7.42
C ALA A 142 14.61 2.81 8.13
N GLU A 143 14.76 4.05 7.68
CA GLU A 143 14.04 5.25 8.12
C GLU A 143 13.61 6.05 6.88
N PRO A 144 12.53 6.84 6.96
CA PRO A 144 12.08 7.63 5.84
C PRO A 144 13.09 8.71 5.47
N ILE A 145 13.06 9.12 4.20
CA ILE A 145 13.87 10.25 3.72
C ILE A 145 13.40 11.53 4.42
N GLU A 146 14.32 12.31 5.00
CA GLU A 146 14.01 13.49 5.83
C GLU A 146 13.54 14.72 5.04
N ASN A 147 12.57 14.55 4.13
CA ASN A 147 11.89 15.67 3.50
C ASN A 147 11.03 16.43 4.53
N GLN A 148 10.98 17.75 4.39
CA GLN A 148 10.00 18.61 5.05
C GLN A 148 9.53 19.68 4.06
N PRO A 149 8.38 20.34 4.29
CA PRO A 149 8.02 21.53 3.52
C PRO A 149 9.19 22.52 3.45
N GLU A 150 9.52 22.96 2.23
CA GLU A 150 10.61 23.92 1.92
C GLU A 150 12.03 23.39 2.24
N LYS A 151 12.17 22.09 2.52
CA LYS A 151 13.46 21.44 2.77
C LYS A 151 13.55 20.11 2.01
N PRO A 152 13.78 20.16 0.68
CA PRO A 152 13.88 18.96 -0.12
C PRO A 152 15.18 18.20 0.14
N VAL A 153 15.07 16.87 0.20
CA VAL A 153 16.20 15.98 -0.03
C VAL A 153 16.36 15.79 -1.55
N ASN A 154 17.54 16.14 -2.07
CA ASN A 154 17.79 16.26 -3.51
C ASN A 154 18.35 14.99 -4.17
N SER A 155 18.56 13.91 -3.41
CA SER A 155 19.07 12.63 -3.92
C SER A 155 18.88 11.51 -2.90
N PHE A 156 18.86 10.27 -3.37
CA PHE A 156 18.98 9.10 -2.49
C PHE A 156 20.44 8.79 -2.18
N ASP A 157 20.71 8.45 -0.92
CA ASP A 157 21.94 7.77 -0.54
C ASP A 157 21.71 6.25 -0.57
N PHE A 158 22.05 5.61 -1.69
CA PHE A 158 21.90 4.16 -1.83
C PHE A 158 22.90 3.35 -1.00
N SER A 159 23.85 3.98 -0.29
CA SER A 159 24.72 3.25 0.65
C SER A 159 24.01 2.87 1.95
N THR A 160 22.86 3.51 2.23
CA THR A 160 22.00 3.22 3.39
C THR A 160 20.74 2.44 3.01
N ALA A 161 20.57 2.13 1.73
CA ALA A 161 19.45 1.37 1.20
C ALA A 161 19.80 -0.11 1.08
N GLU A 162 18.84 -0.97 1.37
CA GLU A 162 18.95 -2.42 1.19
C GLU A 162 18.08 -2.85 0.01
N ASN A 163 18.39 -4.00 -0.60
CA ASN A 163 17.47 -4.60 -1.56
C ASN A 163 16.21 -5.03 -0.81
N TRP A 164 15.07 -4.72 -1.41
CA TRP A 164 13.78 -5.14 -0.87
C TRP A 164 13.23 -6.28 -1.73
N GLU A 165 13.41 -7.49 -1.24
CA GLU A 165 13.01 -8.72 -1.91
C GLU A 165 11.57 -9.08 -1.48
N VAL A 166 10.62 -8.93 -2.39
CA VAL A 166 9.18 -9.16 -2.20
C VAL A 166 8.63 -9.81 -3.47
N ASP A 167 7.57 -10.62 -3.37
CA ASP A 167 6.86 -11.14 -4.55
C ASP A 167 5.89 -10.10 -5.09
N ASP A 168 5.16 -9.47 -4.16
CA ASP A 168 4.12 -8.48 -4.42
C ASP A 168 4.33 -7.24 -3.54
N ALA A 169 4.10 -6.05 -4.09
CA ALA A 169 4.08 -4.81 -3.33
C ALA A 169 3.28 -3.69 -3.97
N LEU A 170 2.76 -2.80 -3.13
CA LEU A 170 2.11 -1.57 -3.56
C LEU A 170 2.50 -0.38 -2.67
N HIS A 171 2.67 0.80 -3.27
CA HIS A 171 2.74 2.05 -2.52
C HIS A 171 1.37 2.38 -1.90
N ALA A 172 1.36 2.60 -0.59
CA ALA A 172 0.16 2.86 0.20
C ALA A 172 0.38 3.95 1.27
N GLY A 173 1.43 4.77 1.10
CA GLY A 173 1.79 5.81 2.04
C GLY A 173 0.71 6.90 2.26
N PRO A 174 0.82 7.68 3.34
CA PRO A 174 1.95 7.66 4.28
C PRO A 174 1.90 6.50 5.28
N VAL A 175 3.07 6.06 5.74
CA VAL A 175 3.16 5.15 6.89
C VAL A 175 2.55 5.84 8.10
N LEU A 176 1.69 5.12 8.83
CA LEU A 176 1.00 5.60 10.04
C LEU A 176 1.54 4.95 11.32
N MET A 177 2.12 3.76 11.20
CA MET A 177 2.68 2.98 12.29
C MET A 177 3.89 2.19 11.78
N HIS A 178 4.96 2.16 12.58
CA HIS A 178 6.15 1.36 12.29
C HIS A 178 6.73 0.82 13.60
N LYS A 179 7.16 -0.45 13.61
CA LYS A 179 7.72 -1.15 14.79
C LYS A 179 6.83 -1.01 16.05
N GLY A 180 5.51 -1.16 15.87
CA GLY A 180 4.52 -1.12 16.94
C GLY A 180 4.26 0.27 17.53
N LYS A 181 4.77 1.35 16.92
CA LYS A 181 4.57 2.73 17.38
C LYS A 181 3.93 3.58 16.30
N ILE A 182 3.05 4.49 16.71
CA ILE A 182 2.52 5.53 15.82
C ILE A 182 3.70 6.31 15.24
N ARG A 183 3.77 6.36 13.91
CA ARG A 183 4.84 7.00 13.14
C ARG A 183 4.20 7.50 11.86
N VAL A 184 3.74 8.75 11.87
CA VAL A 184 3.09 9.39 10.72
C VAL A 184 4.15 10.12 9.91
N THR A 185 4.38 9.69 8.67
CA THR A 185 5.49 10.18 7.82
C THR A 185 5.00 10.94 6.58
N ALA A 186 3.89 11.66 6.72
CA ALA A 186 3.28 12.41 5.62
C ALA A 186 4.24 13.45 5.00
N ASP A 187 5.07 14.10 5.83
CA ASP A 187 6.02 15.10 5.36
C ASP A 187 7.23 14.45 4.68
N GLU A 188 7.82 13.45 5.32
CA GLU A 188 8.95 12.71 4.78
C GLU A 188 8.64 12.06 3.42
N GLU A 189 7.40 11.59 3.24
CA GLU A 189 6.90 10.99 2.01
C GLU A 189 6.30 11.99 1.00
N VAL A 190 6.30 13.28 1.35
CA VAL A 190 5.93 14.40 0.48
C VAL A 190 4.45 14.39 0.08
N PHE A 191 3.58 14.10 1.05
CA PHE A 191 2.12 14.21 0.90
C PHE A 191 1.60 15.64 1.16
N PHE A 192 2.41 16.55 1.68
CA PHE A 192 2.02 17.96 1.78
C PHE A 192 1.78 18.59 0.40
N GLY A 193 0.88 19.57 0.36
CA GLY A 193 0.55 20.32 -0.85
C GLY A 193 -0.17 19.51 -1.93
N SER A 194 -0.60 18.27 -1.66
CA SER A 194 -1.57 17.58 -2.51
C SER A 194 -2.94 18.18 -2.30
N THR A 195 -3.51 18.77 -3.34
CA THR A 195 -4.91 19.24 -3.41
C THR A 195 -5.77 18.25 -4.15
#